data_AF-A0A7L3LQJ5-F1
#
_entry.id   AF-A0A7L3LQJ5-F1
#
_cell.length_a   1.000
_cell.length_b   1.000
_cell.length_c   1.000
_cell.angle_alpha   90.00
_cell.angle_beta   90.00
_cell.angle_gamma   90.00
#
_symmetry.space_group_name_H-M   'P 1'
#
loop_
_entity.id
_entity.type
_entity.pdbx_description
1 polymer ?
#
loop_
_entity_poly.entity_id
_entity_poly.type
_entity_poly.pdbx_seq_one_letter_code
_entity_poly.pdbx_strand_id
1 'polypeptide(L)'
;TGAENHQLMELEKIMKSKDFPGRTERLVLLLDHCERNPEFISNSIVQVFDVLVPRLQDSHKKVKQKALEVLASMIPLLKGALQSALPCIIKAVMENLKDSGIHAAA
;
A
#
# COMPACT_ATOMS: atom_id res chain seq x y z
N THR A 1 21.58 6.35 -2.74
CA THR A 1 22.71 5.65 -2.10
C THR A 1 22.48 4.14 -2.17
N GLY A 2 23.51 3.28 -2.09
CA GLY A 2 23.36 1.82 -2.27
C GLY A 2 22.48 1.12 -1.22
N ALA A 3 22.34 1.70 -0.02
CA ALA A 3 21.49 1.18 1.04
C ALA A 3 20.00 1.39 0.77
N GLU A 4 19.62 2.54 0.20
CA GLU A 4 18.24 2.88 -0.17
C GLU A 4 17.69 1.92 -1.22
N ASN A 5 18.49 1.61 -2.25
CA ASN A 5 18.11 0.61 -3.26
C ASN A 5 17.92 -0.79 -2.66
N HIS A 6 18.72 -1.18 -1.66
CA HIS A 6 18.57 -2.47 -1.00
C HIS A 6 17.29 -2.54 -0.15
N GLN A 7 16.98 -1.48 0.59
CA GLN A 7 15.73 -1.37 1.34
C GLN A 7 14.51 -1.41 0.42
N LEU A 8 14.60 -0.79 -0.76
CA LEU A 8 13.54 -0.83 -1.76
C LEU A 8 13.34 -2.22 -2.37
N MET A 9 14.44 -2.89 -2.76
CA MET A 9 14.39 -4.26 -3.28
C MET A 9 13.85 -5.23 -2.22
N GLU A 10 14.19 -5.03 -0.95
CA GLU A 10 13.61 -5.79 0.15
C GLU A 10 12.12 -5.47 0.32
N LEU A 11 11.67 -4.21 0.23
CA LEU A 11 10.23 -3.85 0.21
C LEU A 11 9.46 -4.55 -0.92
N GLU A 12 10.00 -4.55 -2.14
CA GLU A 12 9.39 -5.24 -3.29
C GLU A 12 9.33 -6.76 -3.10
N LYS A 13 10.39 -7.36 -2.55
CA LYS A 13 10.47 -8.79 -2.25
C LYS A 13 9.55 -9.17 -1.09
N ILE A 14 9.42 -8.28 -0.10
CA ILE A 14 8.48 -8.38 1.00
C ILE A 14 7.06 -8.43 0.46
N MET A 15 6.70 -7.90 -0.70
CA MET A 15 5.27 -7.86 -1.06
C MET A 15 4.80 -8.96 -2.03
N LYS A 16 5.69 -9.89 -2.41
CA LYS A 16 5.45 -10.98 -3.38
C LYS A 16 4.92 -12.29 -2.76
N SER A 17 4.05 -12.25 -1.76
CA SER A 17 3.51 -13.49 -1.13
C SER A 17 2.43 -14.13 -1.99
N LYS A 18 2.51 -15.45 -2.14
CA LYS A 18 1.53 -16.23 -2.93
C LYS A 18 0.24 -16.50 -2.14
N ASP A 19 0.31 -16.55 -0.82
CA ASP A 19 -0.79 -16.84 0.09
C ASP A 19 -1.33 -15.58 0.78
N PHE A 20 -2.60 -15.61 1.21
CA PHE A 20 -3.24 -14.45 1.85
C PHE A 20 -2.61 -14.07 3.21
N PRO A 21 -2.17 -15.01 4.09
CA PRO A 21 -1.55 -14.64 5.37
C PRO A 21 -0.25 -13.89 5.13
N GLY A 22 0.63 -14.40 4.26
CA GLY A 22 1.87 -13.74 3.91
C GLY A 22 1.61 -12.34 3.32
N ARG A 23 0.64 -12.18 2.41
CA ARG A 23 0.29 -10.84 1.90
C ARG A 23 -0.17 -9.87 2.99
N THR A 24 -0.88 -10.37 4.01
CA THR A 24 -1.37 -9.56 5.15
C THR A 24 -0.24 -9.17 6.09
N GLU A 25 0.65 -10.11 6.43
CA GLU A 25 1.84 -9.86 7.25
C GLU A 25 2.75 -8.81 6.61
N ARG A 26 2.91 -8.88 5.29
CA ARG A 26 3.79 -8.01 4.53
C ARG A 26 3.27 -6.56 4.46
N LEU A 27 1.96 -6.37 4.48
CA LEU A 27 1.33 -5.06 4.68
C LEU A 27 1.63 -4.47 6.07
N VAL A 28 1.67 -5.29 7.11
CA VAL A 28 2.05 -4.85 8.47
C VAL A 28 3.51 -4.40 8.50
N LEU A 29 4.42 -5.16 7.86
CA LEU A 29 5.83 -4.79 7.77
C LEU A 29 6.06 -3.48 7.00
N LEU A 30 5.30 -3.25 5.92
CA LEU A 30 5.33 -1.97 5.19
C LEU A 30 4.95 -0.80 6.09
N LEU A 31 3.89 -0.94 6.88
CA LEU A 31 3.45 0.09 7.81
C LEU A 31 4.53 0.39 8.87
N ASP A 32 5.09 -0.66 9.48
CA ASP A 32 6.18 -0.55 10.46
C ASP A 32 7.43 0.14 9.87
N HIS A 33 7.73 -0.07 8.58
CA HIS A 33 8.80 0.67 7.90
C HIS A 33 8.43 2.15 7.68
N CYS A 34 7.18 2.45 7.34
CA CYS A 34 6.69 3.81 7.18
C CYS A 34 6.68 4.58 8.50
N GLU A 35 6.32 3.94 9.60
CA GLU A 35 6.33 4.55 10.93
C GLU A 35 7.76 4.86 11.41
N ARG A 36 8.72 3.96 11.12
CA ARG A 36 10.12 4.14 11.53
C ARG A 36 10.90 5.10 10.64
N ASN A 37 10.62 5.14 9.33
CA ASN A 37 11.40 5.89 8.34
C ASN A 37 10.51 6.61 7.29
N PRO A 38 9.65 7.55 7.71
CA PRO A 38 8.67 8.17 6.81
C PRO A 38 9.32 8.99 5.67
N GLU A 39 10.51 9.58 5.88
CA GLU A 39 11.22 10.31 4.82
C GLU A 39 11.72 9.37 3.72
N PHE A 40 12.26 8.21 4.08
CA PHE A 40 12.68 7.20 3.11
C PHE A 40 11.51 6.70 2.26
N ILE A 41 10.37 6.43 2.90
CA ILE A 41 9.15 6.03 2.20
C ILE A 41 8.62 7.16 1.31
N SER A 42 8.70 8.42 1.76
CA SER A 42 8.32 9.60 0.97
C SER A 42 9.18 9.76 -0.28
N ASN A 43 10.49 9.53 -0.17
CA ASN A 43 11.42 9.58 -1.31
C ASN A 43 11.23 8.41 -2.30
N SER A 44 10.60 7.33 -1.84
CA SER A 44 10.36 6.11 -2.61
C SER A 44 8.87 5.89 -2.91
N ILE A 45 8.07 6.96 -2.87
CA ILE A 45 6.61 6.89 -2.84
C ILE A 45 6.01 6.13 -4.02
N VAL A 46 6.54 6.34 -5.24
CA VAL A 46 6.05 5.67 -6.45
C VAL A 46 6.21 4.15 -6.32
N GLN A 47 7.41 3.70 -5.94
CA GLN A 47 7.75 2.27 -5.82
C GLN A 47 6.96 1.60 -4.70
N VAL A 48 6.74 2.31 -3.58
CA VAL A 48 5.91 1.81 -2.48
C VAL A 48 4.46 1.64 -2.94
N PHE A 49 3.93 2.58 -3.71
CA PHE A 49 2.55 2.51 -4.21
C PHE A 49 2.36 1.54 -5.38
N ASP A 50 3.37 1.30 -6.22
CA ASP A 50 3.38 0.21 -7.22
C ASP A 50 3.12 -1.16 -6.57
N VAL A 51 3.50 -1.28 -5.31
CA VAL A 51 3.39 -2.49 -4.53
C VAL A 51 2.12 -2.53 -3.66
N LEU A 52 1.67 -1.38 -3.13
CA LEU A 52 0.46 -1.28 -2.32
C LEU A 52 -0.83 -1.31 -3.15
N VAL A 53 -0.86 -0.67 -4.33
CA VAL A 53 -2.05 -0.60 -5.19
C VAL A 53 -2.62 -1.98 -5.55
N PRO A 54 -1.81 -2.99 -5.95
CA PRO A 54 -2.31 -4.34 -6.19
C PRO A 54 -2.91 -5.03 -4.96
N ARG A 55 -2.62 -4.56 -3.74
CA ARG A 55 -3.23 -5.09 -2.51
C ARG A 55 -4.58 -4.45 -2.20
N LEU A 56 -4.78 -3.18 -2.60
CA LEU A 56 -6.09 -2.53 -2.56
C LEU A 56 -7.11 -3.20 -3.49
N GLN A 57 -6.62 -3.95 -4.48
CA GLN A 57 -7.43 -4.70 -5.45
C GLN A 57 -7.30 -6.21 -5.27
N ASP A 58 -6.81 -6.70 -4.12
CA ASP A 58 -6.60 -8.13 -3.89
C ASP A 58 -7.93 -8.90 -3.98
N SER A 59 -7.90 -10.10 -4.58
CA SER A 59 -9.07 -10.97 -4.67
C SER A 59 -9.52 -11.49 -3.31
N HIS A 60 -8.62 -11.53 -2.33
CA HIS A 60 -8.93 -11.96 -0.98
C HIS A 60 -9.36 -10.77 -0.10
N LYS A 61 -10.62 -10.79 0.36
CA LYS A 61 -11.23 -9.68 1.13
C LYS A 61 -10.42 -9.22 2.34
N LYS A 62 -9.77 -10.14 3.08
CA LYS A 62 -8.94 -9.76 4.24
C LYS A 62 -7.68 -8.99 3.85
N VAL A 63 -7.05 -9.33 2.72
CA VAL A 63 -5.84 -8.65 2.25
C VAL A 63 -6.20 -7.24 1.79
N LYS A 64 -7.29 -7.15 1.03
CA LYS A 64 -7.87 -5.89 0.59
C LYS A 64 -8.21 -4.95 1.76
N GLN A 65 -8.92 -5.45 2.77
CA GLN A 65 -9.25 -4.68 3.97
C GLN A 65 -7.99 -4.22 4.71
N LYS A 66 -7.00 -5.12 4.89
CA LYS A 66 -5.74 -4.75 5.53
C LYS A 66 -4.98 -3.67 4.77
N ALA A 67 -5.01 -3.71 3.43
CA ALA A 67 -4.37 -2.70 2.61
C ALA A 67 -5.01 -1.32 2.78
N LEU A 68 -6.34 -1.25 2.93
CA LEU A 68 -7.04 0.01 3.24
C LEU A 68 -6.67 0.56 4.62
N GLU A 69 -6.60 -0.30 5.64
CA GLU A 69 -6.15 0.09 6.99
C GLU A 69 -4.73 0.66 6.96
N VAL A 70 -3.80 -0.05 6.29
CA VAL A 70 -2.41 0.39 6.16
C VAL A 70 -2.32 1.70 5.40
N LEU A 71 -3.04 1.85 4.28
CA LEU A 71 -3.10 3.11 3.54
C LEU A 71 -3.58 4.27 4.43
N ALA A 72 -4.67 4.07 5.17
CA ALA A 72 -5.21 5.08 6.07
C ALA A 72 -4.18 5.52 7.14
N SER A 73 -3.44 4.57 7.71
CA SER A 73 -2.37 4.86 8.68
C SER A 73 -1.17 5.57 8.06
N MET A 74 -0.86 5.31 6.78
CA MET A 74 0.26 5.96 6.07
C MET A 74 -0.04 7.41 5.65
N ILE A 75 -1.32 7.78 5.45
CA ILE A 75 -1.71 9.13 5.02
C ILE A 75 -1.11 10.26 5.89
N PRO A 76 -1.29 10.26 7.23
CA PRO A 76 -0.75 11.32 8.07
C PRO A 76 0.79 11.32 8.14
N LEU A 77 1.44 10.17 7.88
CA LEU A 77 2.90 10.03 7.90
C LEU A 77 3.55 10.62 6.65
N LEU A 78 2.93 10.41 5.49
CA LEU A 78 3.52 10.73 4.18
C LEU A 78 3.10 12.10 3.63
N LYS A 79 1.98 12.66 4.11
CA LYS A 79 1.56 14.06 3.85
C LYS A 79 1.66 14.42 2.36
N GLY A 80 2.41 15.48 2.03
CA GLY A 80 2.55 16.00 0.66
C GLY A 80 3.22 15.03 -0.32
N ALA A 81 3.99 14.04 0.15
CA ALA A 81 4.63 13.06 -0.72
C ALA A 81 3.58 12.25 -1.53
N LEU A 82 2.40 12.05 -0.96
CA LEU A 82 1.30 11.32 -1.59
C LEU A 82 0.73 12.01 -2.84
N GLN A 83 0.98 13.31 -3.04
CA GLN A 83 0.45 14.04 -4.20
C GLN A 83 0.82 13.35 -5.52
N SER A 84 2.03 12.80 -5.61
CA SER A 84 2.52 12.08 -6.79
C SER A 84 1.81 10.74 -7.03
N ALA A 85 1.36 10.06 -5.98
CA ALA A 85 0.70 8.76 -6.04
C ALA A 85 -0.84 8.86 -6.05
N LEU A 86 -1.40 10.04 -5.75
CA LEU A 86 -2.82 10.27 -5.52
C LEU A 86 -3.72 9.76 -6.67
N PRO A 87 -3.41 9.96 -7.97
CA PRO A 87 -4.24 9.45 -9.05
C PRO A 87 -4.39 7.91 -9.04
N CYS A 88 -3.29 7.20 -8.76
CA CYS A 88 -3.29 5.73 -8.68
C CYS A 88 -4.06 5.24 -7.45
N ILE A 89 -3.90 5.93 -6.31
CA ILE A 89 -4.60 5.61 -5.06
C ILE A 89 -6.11 5.76 -5.24
N ILE A 90 -6.57 6.90 -5.77
CA ILE A 90 -8.00 7.17 -5.99
C ILE A 90 -8.61 6.11 -6.88
N LYS A 91 -7.96 5.81 -8.02
CA LYS A 91 -8.42 4.76 -8.94
C LYS A 91 -8.53 3.41 -8.23
N ALA A 92 -7.50 3.00 -7.49
CA ALA A 92 -7.48 1.71 -6.80
C ALA A 92 -8.57 1.60 -5.73
N VAL A 93 -8.78 2.66 -4.94
CA VAL A 93 -9.84 2.72 -3.91
C VAL A 93 -11.23 2.73 -4.55
N MET A 94 -11.44 3.44 -5.65
CA MET A 94 -12.72 3.40 -6.37
C MET A 94 -13.06 1.99 -6.86
N GLU A 95 -12.11 1.27 -7.47
CA GLU A 95 -12.35 -0.12 -7.89
C GLU A 95 -12.64 -1.02 -6.69
N ASN A 96 -11.96 -0.81 -5.57
CA ASN A 96 -12.23 -1.53 -4.32
C ASN A 96 -13.67 -1.32 -3.83
N LEU A 97 -14.17 -0.08 -3.88
CA LEU A 97 -15.53 0.27 -3.45
C LEU A 97 -16.61 -0.39 -4.33
N LYS A 98 -16.36 -0.59 -5.63
CA LYS A 98 -17.30 -1.32 -6.51
C LYS A 98 -17.57 -2.74 -6.02
N ASP A 99 -16.53 -3.43 -5.54
CA ASP A 99 -16.65 -4.79 -5.02
C ASP A 99 -17.41 -4.86 -3.67
N SER A 100 -17.52 -3.74 -2.96
CA SER A 100 -18.23 -3.66 -1.69
C SER A 100 -19.75 -3.46 -1.86
N GLY A 101 -20.24 -3.33 -3.09
CA GLY A 101 -21.67 -3.18 -3.38
C GLY A 101 -22.28 -1.84 -2.97
N ILE A 102 -21.45 -0.86 -2.56
CA ILE A 102 -21.92 0.47 -2.12
C ILE A 102 -22.58 1.25 -3.29
N HIS A 103 -22.31 0.88 -4.55
CA HIS A 103 -23.01 1.44 -5.72
C HIS A 103 -24.45 0.93 -5.92
N ALA A 104 -24.94 -0.01 -5.11
CA ALA A 104 -26.31 -0.52 -5.23
C ALA A 104 -27.36 0.30 -4.46
N ALA A 105 -26.99 1.44 -3.85
CA ALA A 105 -27.88 2.26 -3.01
C ALA A 105 -28.14 3.67 -3.59
N ALA A 106 -28.16 3.82 -4.91
CA ALA A 106 -28.56 5.05 -5.61
C ALA A 106 -29.79 4.81 -6.48
#